data_AF-A0A6N4SRT5-F1
#
_entry.id   AF-A0A6N4SRT5-F1
#
_cell.length_a   1.000
_cell.length_b   1.000
_cell.length_c   1.000
_cell.angle_alpha   90.00
_cell.angle_beta   90.00
_cell.angle_gamma   90.00
#
_symmetry.space_group_name_H-M   'P 1'
#
loop_
_entity.id
_entity.type
_entity.pdbx_description
1 polymer ?
#
loop_
_entity_poly.entity_id
_entity_poly.type
_entity_poly.pdbx_seq_one_letter_code
_entity_poly.pdbx_strand_id
1 'polypeptide(L)'
;MRNICCACAILVQVLSFTVTAQTVLQPGDVAVIGYNFKDPDQFSFIFLREVEAGTILRITDCGYDATLSAFRVGEGLLTYTVPAGGLKAGSVVTYPDDAGFVSQGISGFFGLTVDGDQLIFFQGTFVTPAFIYALHVMTESWAEAIVNNNTTALPPGLTDGVTAHSFSKIVNSRLNCTGVAIEPSLFLTQAADETRWERSNADRVSLPDITCDYSLLTLKHSATETLFDFHRKILSDSNYKEIVVYTADGNLYFSTQSLDDALNAIIREKMYIFKVCYPDRLEVVKVIRH
;
A
#
# COMPACT_ATOMS: atom_id res chain seq x y z
N MET A 1 -17.32 25.34 71.30
CA MET A 1 -16.28 25.48 70.26
C MET A 1 -16.11 24.12 69.60
N ARG A 2 -16.68 23.93 68.41
CA ARG A 2 -16.73 22.64 67.68
C ARG A 2 -15.77 22.77 66.50
N ASN A 3 -14.61 22.10 66.57
CA ASN A 3 -13.64 22.08 65.49
C ASN A 3 -14.11 21.09 64.41
N ILE A 4 -14.52 21.61 63.26
CA ILE A 4 -14.84 20.83 62.07
C ILE A 4 -13.53 20.63 61.31
N CYS A 5 -12.99 19.41 61.34
CA CYS A 5 -11.86 19.00 60.52
C CYS A 5 -12.38 18.71 59.10
N CYS A 6 -12.19 19.63 58.17
CA CYS A 6 -12.39 19.37 56.74
C CYS A 6 -11.25 18.49 56.21
N ALA A 7 -11.53 17.20 56.01
CA ALA A 7 -10.67 16.33 55.22
C ALA A 7 -10.91 16.61 53.73
N CYS A 8 -9.95 17.25 53.08
CA CYS A 8 -9.94 17.48 51.64
C CYS A 8 -9.42 16.20 50.96
N ALA A 9 -10.32 15.41 50.35
CA ALA A 9 -9.94 14.23 49.59
C ALA A 9 -9.44 14.68 48.20
N ILE A 10 -8.13 14.57 47.96
CA ILE A 10 -7.53 14.78 46.64
C ILE A 10 -7.80 13.52 45.80
N LEU A 11 -8.69 13.63 44.82
CA LEU A 11 -8.95 12.59 43.83
C LEU A 11 -7.81 12.60 42.81
N VAL A 12 -6.87 11.67 42.93
CA VAL A 12 -5.82 11.45 41.91
C VAL A 12 -6.44 10.70 40.75
N GLN A 13 -6.78 11.44 39.68
CA GLN A 13 -7.25 10.86 38.43
C GLN A 13 -6.05 10.22 37.72
N VAL A 14 -5.94 8.90 37.79
CA VAL A 14 -4.94 8.14 37.03
C VAL A 14 -5.36 8.22 35.55
N LEU A 15 -4.70 9.08 34.77
CA LEU A 15 -4.82 9.07 33.32
C LEU A 15 -4.15 7.79 32.81
N SER A 16 -4.96 6.81 32.42
CA SER A 16 -4.49 5.64 31.69
C SER A 16 -4.15 6.05 30.26
N PHE A 17 -2.86 6.24 29.96
CA PHE A 17 -2.39 6.36 28.58
C PHE A 17 -2.29 4.94 28.00
N THR A 18 -3.20 4.58 27.09
CA THR A 18 -3.02 3.41 26.25
C THR A 18 -1.94 3.72 25.23
N VAL A 19 -0.72 3.25 25.48
CA VAL A 19 0.33 3.18 24.44
C VAL A 19 -0.06 2.03 23.53
N THR A 20 -0.67 2.32 22.39
CA THR A 20 -0.82 1.34 21.32
C THR A 20 0.56 1.05 20.75
N ALA A 21 0.92 -0.23 20.64
CA ALA A 21 2.15 -0.60 19.97
C ALA A 21 2.08 -0.14 18.51
N GLN A 22 3.14 0.50 18.01
CA GLN A 22 3.22 0.85 16.59
C GLN A 22 3.11 -0.40 15.73
N THR A 23 2.47 -0.27 14.57
CA THR A 23 2.44 -1.36 13.60
C THR A 23 3.84 -1.58 13.02
N VAL A 24 4.29 -2.82 13.06
CA VAL A 24 5.51 -3.25 12.34
C VAL A 24 5.11 -3.60 10.92
N LEU A 25 5.45 -2.72 9.98
CA LEU A 25 5.16 -2.90 8.55
C LEU A 25 6.13 -3.91 7.94
N GLN A 26 5.61 -4.75 7.06
CA GLN A 26 6.33 -5.75 6.28
C GLN A 26 6.37 -5.35 4.80
N PRO A 27 7.32 -5.88 4.01
CA PRO A 27 7.28 -5.74 2.56
C PRO A 27 5.90 -6.07 1.98
N GLY A 28 5.34 -5.15 1.22
CA GLY A 28 4.00 -5.30 0.61
C GLY A 28 2.83 -4.76 1.45
N ASP A 29 3.08 -4.17 2.62
CA ASP A 29 2.05 -3.47 3.40
C ASP A 29 1.74 -2.06 2.86
N VAL A 30 2.57 -1.55 1.95
CA VAL A 30 2.44 -0.23 1.31
C VAL A 30 2.75 -0.38 -0.18
N ALA A 31 2.10 0.43 -1.01
CA ALA A 31 2.44 0.59 -2.43
C ALA A 31 2.29 2.04 -2.89
N VAL A 32 3.16 2.49 -3.80
CA VAL A 32 3.00 3.78 -4.47
C VAL A 32 1.93 3.65 -5.55
N ILE A 33 1.02 4.63 -5.60
CA ILE A 33 -0.09 4.67 -6.57
C ILE A 33 -0.06 5.92 -7.45
N GLY A 34 0.86 6.85 -7.19
CA GLY A 34 1.01 8.06 -7.98
C GLY A 34 2.23 8.86 -7.59
N TYR A 35 2.80 9.56 -8.56
CA TYR A 35 3.95 10.44 -8.37
C TYR A 35 4.00 11.54 -9.45
N ASN A 36 4.49 12.71 -9.07
CA ASN A 36 4.85 13.84 -9.92
C ASN A 36 6.25 14.28 -9.52
N PHE A 37 7.26 14.06 -10.36
CA PHE A 37 8.62 14.59 -10.15
C PHE A 37 8.81 15.96 -10.83
N LYS A 38 7.75 16.46 -11.49
CA LYS A 38 7.69 17.84 -11.96
C LYS A 38 7.08 18.71 -10.85
N ASP A 39 7.78 19.79 -10.54
CA ASP A 39 7.42 20.71 -9.47
C ASP A 39 5.95 21.19 -9.52
N PRO A 40 5.25 21.23 -8.37
CA PRO A 40 5.73 20.76 -7.07
C PRO A 40 5.75 19.23 -7.00
N ASP A 41 6.80 18.70 -6.36
CA ASP A 41 6.96 17.27 -6.08
C ASP A 41 5.80 16.74 -5.25
N GLN A 42 5.27 15.60 -5.68
CA GLN A 42 4.11 14.99 -5.06
C GLN A 42 4.15 13.48 -5.26
N PHE A 43 3.69 12.73 -4.27
CA PHE A 43 3.44 11.29 -4.44
C PHE A 43 2.30 10.83 -3.54
N SER A 44 1.59 9.80 -3.99
CA SER A 44 0.54 9.13 -3.22
C SER A 44 0.90 7.66 -3.05
N PHE A 45 0.68 7.15 -1.84
CA PHE A 45 0.80 5.73 -1.53
C PHE A 45 -0.43 5.24 -0.78
N ILE A 46 -0.63 3.92 -0.78
CA ILE A 46 -1.74 3.24 -0.11
C ILE A 46 -1.21 2.29 0.95
N PHE A 47 -1.90 2.21 2.10
CA PHE A 47 -1.71 1.11 3.04
C PHE A 47 -2.54 -0.10 2.62
N LEU A 48 -1.91 -1.26 2.47
CA LEU A 48 -2.56 -2.53 2.12
C LEU A 48 -2.96 -3.36 3.35
N ARG A 49 -2.71 -2.81 4.55
CA ARG A 49 -3.14 -3.34 5.84
C ARG A 49 -3.63 -2.21 6.76
N GLU A 50 -4.35 -2.58 7.82
CA GLU A 50 -4.68 -1.64 8.89
C GLU A 50 -3.43 -1.26 9.68
N VAL A 51 -3.27 0.01 10.02
CA VAL A 51 -2.12 0.55 10.72
C VAL A 51 -2.54 1.37 11.93
N GLU A 52 -1.91 1.08 13.06
CA GLU A 52 -2.20 1.70 14.35
C GLU A 52 -1.72 3.16 14.38
N ALA A 53 -2.42 3.99 15.16
CA ALA A 53 -2.03 5.37 15.40
C ALA A 53 -0.59 5.49 15.91
N GLY A 54 0.12 6.51 15.44
CA GLY A 54 1.51 6.76 15.83
C GLY A 54 2.53 5.85 15.15
N THR A 55 2.13 4.93 14.27
CA THR A 55 3.07 4.17 13.43
C THR A 55 3.88 5.14 12.57
N ILE A 56 5.20 4.94 12.53
CA ILE A 56 6.12 5.80 11.76
C ILE A 56 6.55 5.07 10.49
N LEU A 57 6.45 5.76 9.37
CA LEU A 57 6.93 5.37 8.04
C LEU A 57 7.89 6.44 7.53
N ARG A 58 9.06 6.04 7.05
CA ARG A 58 10.06 6.95 6.48
C ARG A 58 10.15 6.76 4.98
N ILE A 59 10.31 7.88 4.27
CA ILE A 59 10.41 7.91 2.81
C ILE A 59 11.63 8.74 2.45
N THR A 60 12.45 8.23 1.55
CA THR A 60 13.66 8.93 1.08
C THR A 60 13.78 8.82 -0.43
N ASP A 61 14.30 9.90 -1.00
CA ASP A 61 14.88 10.02 -2.34
C ASP A 61 16.37 9.69 -2.32
N CYS A 62 16.96 9.22 -1.22
CA CYS A 62 18.35 8.72 -1.21
C CYS A 62 18.43 7.35 -1.88
N GLY A 63 19.20 7.22 -2.96
CA GLY A 63 19.47 5.92 -3.58
C GLY A 63 20.13 4.93 -2.61
N TYR A 64 19.71 3.66 -2.61
CA TYR A 64 20.35 2.60 -1.82
C TYR A 64 21.52 1.98 -2.60
N ASP A 65 22.72 2.03 -2.01
CA ASP A 65 23.93 1.42 -2.55
C ASP A 65 24.10 0.01 -1.98
N ALA A 66 23.93 -1.00 -2.82
CA ALA A 66 24.04 -2.40 -2.42
C ALA A 66 25.49 -2.82 -2.07
N THR A 67 26.50 -2.14 -2.62
CA THR A 67 27.91 -2.40 -2.31
C THR A 67 28.25 -1.94 -0.90
N LEU A 68 27.79 -0.75 -0.54
CA LEU A 68 28.01 -0.14 0.77
C LEU A 68 27.00 -0.63 1.82
N SER A 69 25.92 -1.28 1.38
CA SER A 69 24.79 -1.67 2.22
C SER A 69 24.22 -0.49 3.01
N ALA A 70 24.09 0.65 2.35
CA ALA A 70 23.67 1.92 2.95
C ALA A 70 22.97 2.81 1.93
N PHE A 71 22.14 3.72 2.42
CA PHE A 71 21.69 4.84 1.59
C PHE A 71 22.86 5.75 1.25
N ARG A 72 22.82 6.34 0.05
CA ARG A 72 23.62 7.51 -0.28
C ARG A 72 23.29 8.67 0.67
N VAL A 73 24.28 9.52 0.89
CA VAL A 73 24.11 10.77 1.64
C VAL A 73 24.02 11.96 0.68
N GLY A 74 23.28 13.01 1.04
CA GLY A 74 23.13 14.23 0.24
C GLY A 74 21.69 14.61 -0.12
N GLU A 75 20.72 13.74 0.15
CA GLU A 75 19.31 13.86 -0.26
C GLU A 75 18.36 13.80 0.96
N GLY A 76 17.06 13.80 0.71
CA GLY A 76 16.05 14.02 1.73
C GLY A 76 15.59 12.81 2.52
N LEU A 77 14.95 13.11 3.64
CA LEU A 77 14.20 12.14 4.42
C LEU A 77 12.90 12.77 4.92
N LEU A 78 11.81 12.13 4.53
CA LEU A 78 10.47 12.40 5.04
C LEU A 78 10.13 11.38 6.13
N THR A 79 9.41 11.85 7.14
CA THR A 79 8.77 11.00 8.14
C THR A 79 7.27 11.23 8.08
N TYR A 80 6.51 10.17 7.80
CA TYR A 80 5.06 10.15 7.94
C TYR A 80 4.68 9.47 9.26
N THR A 81 3.86 10.14 10.07
CA THR A 81 3.31 9.58 11.31
C THR A 81 1.82 9.35 11.14
N VAL A 82 1.38 8.10 11.30
CA VAL A 82 -0.04 7.72 11.22
C VAL A 82 -0.84 8.52 12.27
N PRO A 83 -1.93 9.21 11.88
CA PRO A 83 -2.68 10.08 12.77
C PRO A 83 -3.41 9.31 13.88
N ALA A 84 -3.97 10.06 14.83
CA ALA A 84 -4.82 9.49 15.87
C ALA A 84 -6.00 8.73 15.25
N GLY A 85 -6.33 7.56 15.82
CA GLY A 85 -7.37 6.67 15.30
C GLY A 85 -6.89 5.63 14.28
N GLY A 86 -5.63 5.68 13.85
CA GLY A 86 -5.07 4.73 12.90
C GLY A 86 -5.58 4.95 11.48
N LEU A 87 -5.15 4.09 10.55
CA LEU A 87 -5.64 4.06 9.18
C LEU A 87 -6.04 2.63 8.82
N LYS A 88 -7.08 2.48 8.01
CA LYS A 88 -7.54 1.18 7.54
C LYS A 88 -6.72 0.77 6.31
N ALA A 89 -6.73 -0.51 5.97
CA ALA A 89 -6.28 -0.91 4.63
C ALA A 89 -7.14 -0.21 3.57
N GLY A 90 -6.51 0.25 2.50
CA GLY A 90 -7.10 1.10 1.48
C GLY A 90 -6.91 2.60 1.72
N SER A 91 -6.44 3.02 2.90
CA SER A 91 -6.15 4.43 3.15
C SER A 91 -5.01 4.92 2.27
N VAL A 92 -5.29 5.97 1.49
CA VAL A 92 -4.32 6.67 0.66
C VAL A 92 -3.75 7.85 1.45
N VAL A 93 -2.44 8.07 1.29
CA VAL A 93 -1.70 9.19 1.86
C VAL A 93 -0.92 9.88 0.73
N THR A 94 -1.00 11.20 0.67
CA THR A 94 -0.39 12.03 -0.37
C THR A 94 0.56 13.06 0.25
N TYR A 95 1.84 13.00 -0.13
CA TYR A 95 2.80 14.05 0.17
C TYR A 95 2.70 15.17 -0.88
N PRO A 96 2.75 16.46 -0.51
CA PRO A 96 2.83 17.00 0.86
C PRO A 96 1.45 17.31 1.49
N ASP A 97 0.36 16.91 0.84
CA ASP A 97 -1.00 17.39 1.14
C ASP A 97 -1.56 16.85 2.46
N ASP A 98 -1.25 15.61 2.82
CA ASP A 98 -1.74 14.99 4.05
C ASP A 98 -0.95 15.43 5.28
N ALA A 99 -1.68 15.68 6.37
CA ALA A 99 -1.05 15.95 7.66
C ALA A 99 -0.31 14.70 8.17
N GLY A 100 0.85 14.90 8.80
CA GLY A 100 1.65 13.84 9.39
C GLY A 100 3.04 13.69 8.76
N PHE A 101 3.29 14.33 7.61
CA PHE A 101 4.62 14.47 7.07
C PHE A 101 5.45 15.51 7.83
N VAL A 102 6.69 15.14 8.11
CA VAL A 102 7.75 16.03 8.60
C VAL A 102 8.98 15.79 7.74
N SER A 103 9.47 16.83 7.08
CA SER A 103 10.77 16.78 6.40
C SER A 103 11.87 16.96 7.45
N GLN A 104 12.67 15.93 7.66
CA GLN A 104 13.70 15.94 8.71
C GLN A 104 15.07 16.37 8.18
N GLY A 105 15.26 16.34 6.86
CA GLY A 105 16.47 16.75 6.18
C GLY A 105 17.76 16.07 6.66
N ILE A 106 17.68 14.85 7.19
CA ILE A 106 18.77 14.13 7.88
C ILE A 106 20.02 13.96 7.00
N SER A 107 19.86 13.99 5.68
CA SER A 107 20.92 13.78 4.69
C SER A 107 21.01 14.93 3.66
N GLY A 108 20.08 15.90 3.67
CA GLY A 108 19.84 16.84 2.57
C GLY A 108 18.37 17.26 2.47
N PHE A 109 17.93 17.80 1.33
CA PHE A 109 16.53 18.11 1.08
C PHE A 109 15.88 17.01 0.24
N PHE A 110 14.61 16.72 0.52
CA PHE A 110 13.82 15.81 -0.32
C PHE A 110 13.41 16.55 -1.58
N GLY A 111 13.77 16.01 -2.74
CA GLY A 111 13.41 16.59 -4.02
C GLY A 111 13.46 15.53 -5.10
N LEU A 112 12.36 15.39 -5.83
CA LEU A 112 12.26 14.48 -6.97
C LEU A 112 12.66 15.23 -8.23
N THR A 113 13.25 14.53 -9.20
CA THR A 113 13.73 15.18 -10.43
C THR A 113 13.20 14.54 -11.69
N VAL A 114 12.91 15.39 -12.69
CA VAL A 114 12.52 14.97 -14.05
C VAL A 114 13.59 14.15 -14.76
N ASP A 115 14.83 14.12 -14.24
CA ASP A 115 15.90 13.27 -14.76
C ASP A 115 15.83 11.82 -14.28
N GLY A 116 14.94 11.51 -13.34
CA GLY A 116 14.72 10.19 -12.74
C GLY A 116 15.11 10.17 -11.26
N ASP A 117 14.44 9.33 -10.47
CA ASP A 117 14.60 9.32 -9.01
C ASP A 117 14.00 8.05 -8.37
N GLN A 118 14.09 7.97 -7.04
CA GLN A 118 13.57 6.90 -6.21
C GLN A 118 12.64 7.39 -5.10
N LEU A 119 11.74 6.51 -4.68
CA LEU A 119 11.00 6.61 -3.44
C LEU A 119 11.19 5.31 -2.67
N ILE A 120 11.96 5.35 -1.59
CA ILE A 120 12.23 4.18 -0.76
C ILE A 120 11.55 4.33 0.59
N PHE A 121 10.69 3.38 0.92
CA PHE A 121 9.86 3.35 2.12
C PHE A 121 10.44 2.35 3.12
N PHE A 122 10.62 2.79 4.37
CA PHE A 122 11.20 1.96 5.41
C PHE A 122 10.75 2.35 6.83
N GLN A 123 10.86 1.40 7.77
CA GLN A 123 10.85 1.67 9.21
C GLN A 123 12.27 1.59 9.79
N GLY A 124 12.44 1.96 11.05
CA GLY A 124 13.75 2.01 11.69
C GLY A 124 14.48 3.33 11.42
N THR A 125 15.80 3.27 11.30
CA THR A 125 16.66 4.45 11.12
C THR A 125 17.25 4.49 9.72
N PHE A 126 17.76 5.64 9.30
CA PHE A 126 18.46 5.80 8.01
C PHE A 126 19.70 4.88 7.90
N VAL A 127 20.32 4.52 9.02
CA VAL A 127 21.51 3.64 9.05
C VAL A 127 21.13 2.17 9.17
N THR A 128 19.96 1.87 9.74
CA THR A 128 19.45 0.51 9.94
C THR A 128 17.99 0.42 9.46
N PRO A 129 17.75 0.51 8.14
CA PRO A 129 16.40 0.50 7.58
C PRO A 129 15.80 -0.90 7.56
N ALA A 130 14.51 -0.98 7.87
CA ALA A 130 13.65 -2.12 7.54
C ALA A 130 12.82 -1.73 6.31
N PHE A 131 13.21 -2.22 5.13
CA PHE A 131 12.57 -1.88 3.86
C PHE A 131 11.16 -2.45 3.74
N ILE A 132 10.26 -1.65 3.18
CA ILE A 132 8.82 -1.98 3.05
C ILE A 132 8.42 -1.94 1.58
N TYR A 133 8.85 -0.89 0.87
CA TYR A 133 8.54 -0.69 -0.53
C TYR A 133 9.59 0.18 -1.21
N ALA A 134 9.79 0.01 -2.50
CA ALA A 134 10.64 0.91 -3.28
C ALA A 134 10.07 1.14 -4.68
N LEU A 135 10.12 2.37 -5.14
CA LEU A 135 9.88 2.73 -6.53
C LEU A 135 11.14 3.42 -7.07
N HIS A 136 11.58 3.01 -8.25
CA HIS A 136 12.67 3.64 -9.00
C HIS A 136 12.13 4.04 -10.38
N VAL A 137 12.20 5.31 -10.74
CA VAL A 137 11.67 5.85 -12.00
C VAL A 137 12.83 6.42 -12.79
N MET A 138 13.48 5.58 -13.59
CA MET A 138 14.65 5.96 -14.39
C MET A 138 14.85 5.00 -15.55
N THR A 139 14.88 3.70 -15.24
CA THR A 139 15.00 2.60 -16.18
C THR A 139 14.12 1.44 -15.73
N GLU A 140 13.74 0.55 -16.65
CA GLU A 140 13.02 -0.71 -16.35
C GLU A 140 13.94 -1.76 -15.68
N SER A 141 15.00 -1.31 -15.02
CA SER A 141 15.96 -2.14 -14.29
C SER A 141 16.54 -1.36 -13.12
N TRP A 142 16.78 -2.07 -12.03
CA TRP A 142 17.50 -1.57 -10.87
C TRP A 142 18.99 -1.35 -11.20
N ALA A 143 19.63 -0.39 -10.54
CA ALA A 143 21.07 -0.22 -10.67
C ALA A 143 21.83 -1.39 -10.00
N GLU A 144 22.92 -1.84 -10.62
CA GLU A 144 23.59 -3.09 -10.20
C GLU A 144 24.35 -2.97 -8.87
N ALA A 145 24.94 -1.81 -8.52
CA ALA A 145 25.57 -1.64 -7.21
C ALA A 145 25.95 -0.20 -6.85
N ILE A 146 26.60 0.54 -7.77
CA ILE A 146 26.96 1.94 -7.56
C ILE A 146 25.83 2.80 -8.09
N VAL A 147 25.22 3.55 -7.19
CA VAL A 147 24.05 4.35 -7.48
C VAL A 147 24.40 5.84 -7.43
N ASN A 148 23.58 6.68 -8.01
CA ASN A 148 23.75 8.13 -7.97
C ASN A 148 22.48 8.79 -7.39
N ASN A 149 22.35 10.10 -7.58
CA ASN A 149 21.21 10.85 -7.08
C ASN A 149 19.89 10.46 -7.75
N ASN A 150 19.96 9.88 -8.95
CA ASN A 150 18.83 9.53 -9.80
C ASN A 150 18.60 8.01 -9.89
N THR A 151 19.41 7.22 -9.19
CA THR A 151 19.34 5.77 -9.28
C THR A 151 19.42 5.09 -7.92
N THR A 152 18.86 3.89 -7.85
CA THR A 152 18.96 3.03 -6.68
C THR A 152 19.13 1.57 -7.09
N ALA A 153 19.83 0.79 -6.27
CA ALA A 153 19.81 -0.66 -6.34
C ALA A 153 18.53 -1.17 -5.67
N LEU A 154 18.14 -2.40 -5.97
CA LEU A 154 17.02 -3.07 -5.30
C LEU A 154 17.34 -3.20 -3.80
N PRO A 155 16.54 -2.57 -2.89
CA PRO A 155 16.80 -2.69 -1.47
C PRO A 155 16.64 -4.14 -0.98
N PRO A 156 17.53 -4.62 -0.08
CA PRO A 156 17.52 -6.00 0.37
C PRO A 156 16.21 -6.36 1.08
N GLY A 157 15.69 -7.54 0.78
CA GLY A 157 14.41 -8.03 1.33
C GLY A 157 13.18 -7.61 0.53
N LEU A 158 13.33 -6.74 -0.47
CA LEU A 158 12.27 -6.46 -1.45
C LEU A 158 12.41 -7.36 -2.69
N THR A 159 11.29 -7.56 -3.39
CA THR A 159 11.21 -8.38 -4.61
C THR A 159 10.72 -7.51 -5.76
N ASP A 160 11.51 -7.44 -6.82
CA ASP A 160 11.16 -6.70 -8.04
C ASP A 160 9.86 -7.22 -8.67
N GLY A 161 9.03 -6.31 -9.16
CA GLY A 161 7.67 -6.61 -9.65
C GLY A 161 6.65 -6.99 -8.58
N VAL A 162 7.01 -6.97 -7.29
CA VAL A 162 6.09 -7.27 -6.18
C VAL A 162 6.17 -6.18 -5.11
N THR A 163 7.21 -6.16 -4.28
CA THR A 163 7.36 -5.18 -3.20
C THR A 163 8.34 -4.06 -3.55
N ALA A 164 8.86 -4.08 -4.77
CA ALA A 164 9.62 -2.99 -5.36
C ALA A 164 9.36 -2.95 -6.87
N HIS A 165 9.34 -1.76 -7.46
CA HIS A 165 9.15 -1.58 -8.90
C HIS A 165 10.19 -0.63 -9.50
N SER A 166 10.77 -1.02 -10.65
CA SER A 166 11.61 -0.14 -11.46
C SER A 166 10.88 0.19 -12.75
N PHE A 167 10.47 1.44 -12.91
CA PHE A 167 9.71 1.92 -14.06
C PHE A 167 10.60 2.66 -15.06
N SER A 168 10.18 2.61 -16.33
CA SER A 168 10.69 3.51 -17.36
C SER A 168 10.53 4.98 -16.93
N LYS A 169 11.42 5.86 -17.40
CA LYS A 169 11.42 7.28 -17.04
C LYS A 169 10.25 8.04 -17.67
N ILE A 170 9.07 7.86 -17.08
CA ILE A 170 7.94 8.74 -17.23
C ILE A 170 7.57 9.27 -15.85
N VAL A 171 7.84 10.56 -15.66
CA VAL A 171 8.10 11.16 -14.34
C VAL A 171 6.87 11.76 -13.67
N ASN A 172 5.73 11.74 -14.35
CA ASN A 172 4.43 12.03 -13.75
C ASN A 172 3.49 10.89 -14.11
N SER A 173 3.12 10.07 -13.13
CA SER A 173 2.27 8.91 -13.37
C SER A 173 1.31 8.67 -12.21
N ARG A 174 0.12 8.18 -12.52
CA ARG A 174 -0.84 7.65 -11.52
C ARG A 174 -1.38 6.32 -11.98
N LEU A 175 -1.60 5.42 -11.02
CA LEU A 175 -2.22 4.13 -11.27
C LEU A 175 -3.70 4.34 -11.60
N ASN A 176 -4.17 3.77 -12.71
CA ASN A 176 -5.59 3.66 -12.99
C ASN A 176 -6.18 2.56 -12.11
N CYS A 177 -6.90 2.99 -11.09
CA CYS A 177 -7.53 2.13 -10.09
C CYS A 177 -8.76 1.38 -10.58
N THR A 178 -9.22 1.63 -11.81
CA THR A 178 -10.38 0.96 -12.40
C THR A 178 -10.14 -0.55 -12.44
N GLY A 179 -10.91 -1.29 -11.64
CA GLY A 179 -10.71 -2.72 -11.46
C GLY A 179 -9.33 -3.12 -10.92
N VAL A 180 -8.76 -2.32 -10.02
CA VAL A 180 -7.64 -2.78 -9.19
C VAL A 180 -8.23 -3.51 -7.97
N ALA A 181 -7.72 -4.70 -7.70
CA ALA A 181 -8.10 -5.45 -6.53
C ALA A 181 -7.29 -4.96 -5.33
N ILE A 182 -7.91 -4.88 -4.16
CA ILE A 182 -7.24 -4.45 -2.93
C ILE A 182 -6.59 -5.59 -2.13
N GLU A 183 -6.75 -6.84 -2.58
CA GLU A 183 -5.99 -7.94 -1.97
C GLU A 183 -4.49 -7.65 -2.17
N PRO A 184 -3.67 -7.61 -1.10
CA PRO A 184 -2.33 -7.02 -1.17
C PRO A 184 -1.45 -7.63 -2.25
N SER A 185 -1.40 -8.96 -2.36
CA SER A 185 -0.51 -9.62 -3.33
C SER A 185 -0.89 -9.28 -4.78
N LEU A 186 -2.18 -9.25 -5.06
CA LEU A 186 -2.68 -8.90 -6.38
C LEU A 186 -2.56 -7.40 -6.68
N PHE A 187 -2.81 -6.55 -5.68
CA PHE A 187 -2.62 -5.11 -5.81
C PHE A 187 -1.17 -4.81 -6.25
N LEU A 188 -0.20 -5.42 -5.58
CA LEU A 188 1.23 -5.23 -5.85
C LEU A 188 1.60 -5.67 -7.27
N THR A 189 1.09 -6.81 -7.75
CA THR A 189 1.33 -7.23 -9.15
C THR A 189 0.65 -6.29 -10.16
N GLN A 190 -0.54 -5.78 -9.85
CA GLN A 190 -1.24 -4.82 -10.72
C GLN A 190 -0.57 -3.46 -10.74
N ALA A 191 -0.03 -3.01 -9.60
CA ALA A 191 0.72 -1.77 -9.49
C ALA A 191 2.04 -1.85 -10.28
N ALA A 192 2.64 -3.03 -10.42
CA ALA A 192 3.85 -3.25 -11.23
C ALA A 192 3.63 -3.09 -12.75
N ASP A 193 2.40 -3.23 -13.24
CA ASP A 193 2.08 -3.18 -14.66
C ASP A 193 1.97 -1.72 -15.14
N GLU A 194 3.04 -1.21 -15.75
CA GLU A 194 3.12 0.16 -16.29
C GLU A 194 2.01 0.50 -17.32
N THR A 195 1.35 -0.49 -17.94
CA THR A 195 0.22 -0.25 -18.85
C THR A 195 -1.06 0.19 -18.13
N ARG A 196 -1.13 -0.05 -16.82
CA ARG A 196 -2.22 0.42 -15.97
C ARG A 196 -2.02 1.84 -15.45
N TRP A 197 -0.91 2.49 -15.81
CA TRP A 197 -0.64 3.84 -15.35
C TRP A 197 -1.00 4.85 -16.42
N GLU A 198 -1.60 5.96 -15.99
CA GLU A 198 -1.72 7.17 -16.79
C GLU A 198 -0.44 7.98 -16.58
N ARG A 199 0.32 8.23 -17.65
CA ARG A 199 1.71 8.68 -17.55
C ARG A 199 1.99 9.84 -18.49
N SER A 200 2.77 10.82 -18.04
CA SER A 200 3.15 12.00 -18.81
C SER A 200 4.52 12.54 -18.41
N ASN A 201 5.31 12.94 -19.41
CA ASN A 201 6.52 13.74 -19.21
C ASN A 201 6.27 15.23 -19.37
N ALA A 202 5.13 15.63 -19.95
CA ALA A 202 4.80 17.03 -20.21
C ALA A 202 4.06 17.65 -19.01
N ASP A 203 3.06 16.94 -18.50
CA ASP A 203 2.07 17.46 -17.57
C ASP A 203 2.05 16.64 -16.28
N ARG A 204 1.83 17.32 -15.16
CA ARG A 204 1.57 16.66 -13.88
C ARG A 204 0.23 15.94 -13.95
N VAL A 205 0.14 14.79 -13.28
CA VAL A 205 -1.14 14.11 -13.03
C VAL A 205 -1.77 14.63 -11.75
N SER A 206 -3.10 14.57 -11.65
CA SER A 206 -3.80 14.92 -10.41
C SER A 206 -3.70 13.76 -9.41
N LEU A 207 -3.27 14.07 -8.18
CA LEU A 207 -3.11 13.14 -7.07
C LEU A 207 -3.87 13.61 -5.81
N PRO A 208 -4.35 12.69 -4.95
CA PRO A 208 -4.50 11.26 -5.23
C PRO A 208 -5.59 11.04 -6.30
N ASP A 209 -5.61 9.87 -6.92
CA ASP A 209 -6.71 9.53 -7.81
C ASP A 209 -7.98 9.24 -6.97
N ILE A 210 -8.98 10.11 -7.11
CA ILE A 210 -10.28 10.01 -6.42
C ILE A 210 -11.14 8.83 -6.90
N THR A 211 -10.77 8.20 -8.02
CA THR A 211 -11.48 7.02 -8.55
C THR A 211 -11.08 5.72 -7.86
N CYS A 212 -10.04 5.78 -7.05
CA CYS A 212 -9.60 4.69 -6.21
C CYS A 212 -10.57 4.51 -5.01
N ASP A 213 -11.81 4.09 -5.27
CA ASP A 213 -12.78 3.70 -4.24
C ASP A 213 -12.44 2.30 -3.72
N TYR A 214 -11.53 2.30 -2.76
CA TYR A 214 -10.99 1.12 -2.13
C TYR A 214 -11.88 0.66 -0.97
N SER A 215 -13.02 0.04 -1.30
CA SER A 215 -13.71 -0.75 -0.31
C SER A 215 -12.95 -2.07 -0.10
N LEU A 216 -12.46 -2.29 1.13
CA LEU A 216 -12.07 -3.63 1.54
C LEU A 216 -13.28 -4.54 1.31
N LEU A 217 -13.19 -5.40 0.30
CA LEU A 217 -14.04 -6.59 0.19
C LEU A 217 -13.63 -7.60 1.28
N THR A 218 -13.60 -7.14 2.54
CA THR A 218 -13.74 -8.01 3.69
C THR A 218 -15.17 -8.54 3.68
N LEU A 219 -15.37 -9.65 2.97
CA LEU A 219 -16.45 -10.54 3.35
C LEU A 219 -16.07 -11.14 4.70
N LYS A 220 -16.45 -10.46 5.78
CA LYS A 220 -16.43 -11.04 7.12
C LYS A 220 -17.42 -12.21 7.11
N HIS A 221 -16.92 -13.43 6.93
CA HIS A 221 -17.72 -14.62 7.20
C HIS A 221 -17.93 -14.72 8.71
N SER A 222 -19.15 -14.52 9.16
CA SER A 222 -19.56 -14.96 10.49
C SER A 222 -19.61 -16.49 10.46
N ALA A 223 -19.07 -17.17 11.47
CA ALA A 223 -19.08 -18.64 11.62
C ALA A 223 -20.50 -19.26 11.68
N THR A 224 -21.54 -18.45 11.51
CA THR A 224 -22.97 -18.80 11.58
C THR A 224 -23.74 -18.51 10.29
N GLU A 225 -23.15 -17.89 9.26
CA GLU A 225 -23.84 -17.64 7.99
C GLU A 225 -23.85 -18.90 7.12
N THR A 226 -25.01 -19.24 6.55
CA THR A 226 -25.07 -20.33 5.57
C THR A 226 -24.40 -19.89 4.28
N LEU A 227 -23.75 -20.84 3.61
CA LEU A 227 -23.10 -20.64 2.31
C LEU A 227 -24.05 -19.94 1.30
N PHE A 228 -25.36 -20.24 1.40
CA PHE A 228 -26.42 -19.70 0.56
C PHE A 228 -26.63 -18.17 0.72
N ASP A 229 -26.41 -17.63 1.91
CA ASP A 229 -26.56 -16.19 2.19
C ASP A 229 -25.33 -15.39 1.76
N PHE A 230 -24.13 -15.97 1.91
CA PHE A 230 -22.87 -15.44 1.39
C PHE A 230 -22.89 -15.35 -0.15
N HIS A 231 -23.41 -16.38 -0.82
CA HIS A 231 -23.53 -16.42 -2.28
C HIS A 231 -24.47 -15.37 -2.88
N ARG A 232 -25.55 -14.99 -2.18
CA ARG A 232 -26.45 -13.92 -2.63
C ARG A 232 -25.82 -12.52 -2.57
N LYS A 233 -24.79 -12.34 -1.74
CA LYS A 233 -24.20 -11.02 -1.46
C LYS A 233 -23.13 -10.61 -2.47
N ILE A 234 -22.39 -11.56 -3.05
CA ILE A 234 -21.39 -11.30 -4.09
C ILE A 234 -22.06 -10.96 -5.43
N LEU A 235 -23.29 -11.43 -5.67
CA LEU A 235 -23.81 -11.60 -7.04
C LEU A 235 -25.22 -11.05 -7.25
N SER A 236 -25.65 -10.06 -6.46
CA SER A 236 -26.85 -9.30 -6.81
C SER A 236 -26.68 -8.43 -8.06
N ASP A 237 -25.48 -8.37 -8.65
CA ASP A 237 -25.18 -7.60 -9.87
C ASP A 237 -24.85 -8.56 -11.03
N SER A 238 -25.81 -8.74 -11.93
CA SER A 238 -25.76 -9.66 -13.08
C SER A 238 -24.88 -9.16 -14.24
N ASN A 239 -24.08 -8.11 -14.04
CA ASN A 239 -23.30 -7.47 -15.09
C ASN A 239 -21.82 -7.92 -15.15
N TYR A 240 -21.44 -9.04 -14.54
CA TYR A 240 -20.07 -9.55 -14.66
C TYR A 240 -19.84 -10.17 -16.05
N LYS A 241 -18.63 -10.04 -16.59
CA LYS A 241 -18.19 -10.59 -17.88
C LYS A 241 -17.49 -11.93 -17.75
N GLU A 242 -16.79 -12.15 -16.65
CA GLU A 242 -15.97 -13.35 -16.44
C GLU A 242 -15.72 -13.57 -14.95
N ILE A 243 -15.61 -14.84 -14.56
CA ILE A 243 -15.16 -15.28 -13.25
C ILE A 243 -13.90 -16.12 -13.47
N VAL A 244 -12.79 -15.72 -12.87
CA VAL A 244 -11.52 -16.43 -12.92
C VAL A 244 -11.27 -17.10 -11.58
N VAL A 245 -11.06 -18.41 -11.57
CA VAL A 245 -10.89 -19.23 -10.38
C VAL A 245 -9.43 -19.65 -10.25
N TYR A 246 -8.85 -19.46 -9.06
CA TYR A 246 -7.47 -19.79 -8.71
C TYR A 246 -7.44 -20.78 -7.55
N THR A 247 -6.50 -21.71 -7.58
CA THR A 247 -6.24 -22.63 -6.46
C THR A 247 -5.84 -21.86 -5.20
N ALA A 248 -5.86 -22.54 -4.05
CA ALA A 248 -5.43 -21.97 -2.77
C ALA A 248 -4.00 -21.39 -2.80
N ASP A 249 -3.14 -21.94 -3.66
CA ASP A 249 -1.75 -21.50 -3.85
C ASP A 249 -1.61 -20.36 -4.90
N GLY A 250 -2.74 -19.81 -5.38
CA GLY A 250 -2.76 -18.68 -6.31
C GLY A 250 -2.54 -19.05 -7.78
N ASN A 251 -2.48 -20.33 -8.12
CA ASN A 251 -2.35 -20.78 -9.51
C ASN A 251 -3.71 -20.72 -10.22
N LEU A 252 -3.73 -20.28 -11.49
CA LEU A 252 -4.96 -20.30 -12.28
C LEU A 252 -5.51 -21.73 -12.37
N TYR A 253 -6.77 -21.90 -12.01
CA TYR A 253 -7.49 -23.16 -12.14
C TYR A 253 -8.29 -23.18 -13.45
N PHE A 254 -9.21 -22.22 -13.63
CA PHE A 254 -9.95 -22.00 -14.89
C PHE A 254 -10.64 -20.62 -14.87
N SER A 255 -11.20 -20.20 -16.00
CA SER A 255 -12.16 -19.08 -16.07
C SER A 255 -13.48 -19.51 -16.70
N THR A 256 -14.56 -18.81 -16.37
CA THR A 256 -15.91 -19.09 -16.87
C THR A 256 -16.77 -17.84 -16.87
N GLN A 257 -17.76 -17.79 -17.77
CA GLN A 257 -18.85 -16.80 -17.72
C GLN A 257 -20.07 -17.33 -16.97
N SER A 258 -20.06 -18.62 -16.61
CA SER A 258 -21.12 -19.30 -15.88
C SER A 258 -20.80 -19.31 -14.40
N LEU A 259 -21.64 -18.65 -13.61
CA LEU A 259 -21.56 -18.72 -12.16
C LEU A 259 -21.64 -20.15 -11.63
N ASP A 260 -22.52 -20.97 -12.21
CA ASP A 260 -22.73 -22.34 -11.75
C ASP A 260 -21.46 -23.17 -11.91
N ASP A 261 -20.69 -22.94 -12.98
CA ASP A 261 -19.42 -23.65 -13.20
C ASP A 261 -18.36 -23.22 -12.18
N ALA A 262 -18.27 -21.92 -11.87
CA ALA A 262 -17.39 -21.38 -10.84
C ALA A 262 -17.72 -21.99 -9.46
N LEU A 263 -19.01 -22.05 -9.11
CA LEU A 263 -19.48 -22.59 -7.83
C LEU A 263 -19.25 -24.10 -7.72
N ASN A 264 -19.48 -24.85 -8.80
CA ASN A 264 -19.26 -26.30 -8.81
C ASN A 264 -17.79 -26.65 -8.54
N ALA A 265 -16.85 -25.86 -9.07
CA ALA A 265 -15.44 -26.05 -8.76
C ALA A 265 -15.10 -25.76 -7.29
N ILE A 266 -15.65 -24.67 -6.73
CA ILE A 266 -15.46 -24.32 -5.31
C ILE A 266 -15.96 -25.44 -4.40
N ILE A 267 -17.13 -26.00 -4.70
CA ILE A 267 -17.75 -27.08 -3.90
C ILE A 267 -16.90 -28.35 -3.94
N ARG A 268 -16.37 -28.71 -5.12
CA ARG A 268 -15.60 -29.95 -5.32
C ARG A 268 -14.27 -29.93 -4.59
N GLU A 269 -13.58 -28.80 -4.64
CA GLU A 269 -12.15 -28.76 -4.38
C GLU A 269 -11.77 -27.96 -3.10
N LYS A 270 -12.76 -27.45 -2.36
CA LYS A 270 -12.69 -26.98 -0.95
C LYS A 270 -11.92 -25.69 -0.62
N MET A 271 -11.03 -25.12 -1.46
CA MET A 271 -10.40 -23.80 -1.18
C MET A 271 -9.99 -23.04 -2.45
N TYR A 272 -10.56 -21.85 -2.72
CA TYR A 272 -10.30 -21.07 -3.95
C TYR A 272 -10.31 -19.55 -3.72
N ILE A 273 -9.51 -18.85 -4.52
CA ILE A 273 -9.60 -17.40 -4.73
C ILE A 273 -10.24 -17.20 -6.10
N PHE A 274 -11.22 -16.31 -6.25
CA PHE A 274 -11.72 -15.96 -7.56
C PHE A 274 -11.73 -14.45 -7.80
N LYS A 275 -11.53 -14.08 -9.06
CA LYS A 275 -11.68 -12.73 -9.57
C LYS A 275 -13.00 -12.67 -10.34
N VAL A 276 -13.86 -11.73 -9.99
CA VAL A 276 -15.06 -11.39 -10.75
C VAL A 276 -14.74 -10.14 -11.56
N CYS A 277 -14.79 -10.29 -12.88
CA CYS A 277 -14.50 -9.23 -13.84
C CYS A 277 -15.82 -8.56 -14.26
N TYR A 278 -16.00 -7.30 -13.89
CA TYR A 278 -17.07 -6.45 -14.39
C TYR A 278 -16.55 -5.59 -15.58
N PRO A 279 -17.44 -4.98 -16.39
CA PRO A 279 -17.05 -4.09 -17.46
C PRO A 279 -16.19 -2.90 -16.99
N ASP A 280 -16.38 -2.47 -15.75
CA ASP A 280 -15.85 -1.25 -15.14
C ASP A 280 -15.07 -1.50 -13.84
N ARG A 281 -15.05 -2.72 -13.30
CA ARG A 281 -14.30 -3.04 -12.08
C ARG A 281 -13.91 -4.52 -11.98
N LEU A 282 -13.06 -4.84 -11.00
CA LEU A 282 -12.61 -6.19 -10.68
C LEU A 282 -12.80 -6.39 -9.18
N GLU A 283 -13.46 -7.48 -8.81
CA GLU A 283 -13.66 -7.87 -7.41
C GLU A 283 -12.95 -9.19 -7.15
N VAL A 284 -12.23 -9.29 -6.03
CA VAL A 284 -11.50 -10.53 -5.69
C VAL A 284 -12.01 -11.06 -4.37
N VAL A 285 -12.44 -12.31 -4.42
CA VAL A 285 -13.05 -12.99 -3.29
C VAL A 285 -12.26 -14.24 -2.96
N LYS A 286 -11.82 -14.33 -1.71
CA LYS A 286 -11.22 -15.54 -1.17
C LYS A 286 -12.28 -16.32 -0.39
N VAL A 287 -12.52 -17.57 -0.79
CA VAL A 287 -13.42 -18.48 -0.08
C VAL A 287 -12.60 -19.62 0.51
N ILE A 288 -12.57 -19.66 1.84
CA ILE A 288 -11.92 -20.72 2.62
C ILE A 288 -13.03 -21.57 3.24
N ARG A 289 -13.11 -22.85 2.87
CA ARG A 289 -14.01 -23.81 3.52
C ARG A 289 -13.19 -24.64 4.50
N HIS A 290 -13.55 -24.56 5.78
CA HIS A 290 -13.09 -25.51 6.80
C HIS A 290 -13.78 -26.87 6.62
#